data_AF-A0A661VS62-F1
#
_entry.id   AF-A0A661VS62-F1
#
_cell.length_a   1.000
_cell.length_b   1.000
_cell.length_c   1.000
_cell.angle_alpha   90.00
_cell.angle_beta   90.00
_cell.angle_gamma   90.00
#
_symmetry.space_group_name_H-M   'P 1'
#
loop_
_entity.id
_entity.type
_entity.pdbx_description
1 polymer ?
#
loop_
_entity_poly.entity_id
_entity_poly.type
_entity_poly.pdbx_seq_one_letter_code
_entity_poly.pdbx_strand_id
1 'polypeptide(L)'
;MTTNGPILIPSPIPQNATPGEKKVYRLLRQQLPSGYIAWYELTLSFRADSRYPDFVIIGPDQGILVLEVKDWVLDNISQVKKTLFVLRTGRRELKEHDPFKQARDNVLRIKDILETSRDPAVVHEFGPHQGQLRFPYRHAVVLTNLTRTAIAKVNGLPQMLENLPVFLRDDLGETFVKRLLDLPSKFKAPMSASQVDAIRWILYPEVRIENRPGKVLDLRQDRAVKNHLSEEAERALGDPLTRLV
;
A
#
# COMPACT_ATOMS: atom_id res chain seq x y z
N MET A 1 4.89 18.78 23.38
CA MET A 1 4.23 17.66 22.68
C MET A 1 4.78 17.65 21.27
N THR A 2 5.62 16.67 20.91
CA THR A 2 6.16 16.55 19.55
C THR A 2 5.01 16.20 18.62
N THR A 3 4.50 17.17 17.88
CA THR A 3 3.55 16.93 16.79
C THR A 3 4.30 16.19 15.70
N ASN A 4 4.36 14.86 15.80
CA ASN A 4 4.91 14.05 14.74
C ASN A 4 4.05 14.29 13.50
N GLY A 5 4.67 14.76 12.42
CA GLY A 5 4.01 15.01 11.14
C GLY A 5 3.44 13.71 10.52
N PRO A 6 2.94 13.76 9.28
CA PRO A 6 2.45 12.56 8.61
C PRO A 6 3.57 11.52 8.48
N ILE A 7 3.20 10.24 8.50
CA ILE A 7 4.11 9.13 8.29
C ILE A 7 4.12 8.79 6.79
N LEU A 8 5.29 8.84 6.16
CA LEU A 8 5.46 8.43 4.76
C LEU A 8 6.32 7.16 4.70
N ILE A 9 5.87 6.17 3.94
CA ILE A 9 6.52 4.86 3.83
C ILE A 9 6.76 4.54 2.35
N PRO A 10 8.00 4.27 1.93
CA PRO A 10 9.24 4.48 2.68
C PRO A 10 9.53 5.99 2.86
N SER A 11 10.45 6.30 3.77
CA SER A 11 11.02 7.65 3.91
C SER A 11 12.55 7.57 3.91
N PRO A 12 13.23 8.05 2.85
CA PRO A 12 12.70 8.78 1.69
C PRO A 12 12.02 7.88 0.64
N ILE A 13 11.31 8.50 -0.32
CA ILE A 13 10.81 7.82 -1.53
C ILE A 13 11.97 7.20 -2.33
N PRO A 14 11.78 6.04 -3.00
CA PRO A 14 12.83 5.43 -3.82
C PRO A 14 13.36 6.34 -4.94
N GLN A 15 14.65 6.17 -5.28
CA GLN A 15 15.31 7.00 -6.29
C GLN A 15 14.79 6.75 -7.72
N ASN A 16 14.29 5.55 -8.00
CA ASN A 16 13.72 5.16 -9.29
C ASN A 16 12.28 5.65 -9.51
N ALA A 17 11.61 6.20 -8.49
CA ALA A 17 10.28 6.80 -8.63
C ALA A 17 10.28 7.92 -9.69
N THR A 18 9.18 8.06 -10.42
CA THR A 18 9.00 9.07 -11.47
C THR A 18 9.09 10.49 -10.89
N PRO A 19 9.44 11.51 -11.70
CA PRO A 19 9.38 12.91 -11.26
C PRO A 19 7.98 13.30 -10.75
N GLY A 20 6.92 12.74 -11.34
CA GLY A 20 5.54 12.92 -10.91
C GLY A 20 5.28 12.39 -9.50
N GLU A 21 5.62 11.12 -9.24
CA GLU A 21 5.50 10.50 -7.91
C GLU A 21 6.31 11.25 -6.86
N LYS A 22 7.56 11.62 -7.17
CA LYS A 22 8.41 12.44 -6.27
C LYS A 22 7.80 13.80 -5.98
N LYS A 23 7.06 14.40 -6.91
CA LYS A 23 6.33 15.66 -6.68
C LYS A 23 5.16 15.42 -5.72
N VAL A 24 4.33 14.40 -5.98
CA VAL A 24 3.18 14.05 -5.14
C VAL A 24 3.64 13.69 -3.72
N TYR A 25 4.65 12.84 -3.57
CA TYR A 25 5.24 12.46 -2.28
C TYR A 25 5.65 13.68 -1.44
N ARG A 26 6.31 14.67 -2.06
CA ARG A 26 6.71 15.91 -1.37
C ARG A 26 5.50 16.72 -0.90
N LEU A 27 4.48 16.87 -1.73
CA LEU A 27 3.25 17.57 -1.36
C LEU A 27 2.53 16.84 -0.21
N LEU A 28 2.43 15.52 -0.27
CA LEU A 28 1.88 14.70 0.81
C LEU A 28 2.67 14.90 2.11
N ARG A 29 4.01 14.86 2.05
CA ARG A 29 4.88 15.08 3.22
C ARG A 29 4.68 16.45 3.87
N GLN A 30 4.49 17.48 3.05
CA GLN A 30 4.40 18.86 3.51
C GLN A 30 3.01 19.24 4.02
N GLN A 31 1.96 18.64 3.46
CA GLN A 31 0.59 19.13 3.65
C GLN A 31 -0.35 18.13 4.33
N LEU A 32 0.00 16.84 4.45
CA LEU A 32 -0.83 15.89 5.19
C LEU A 32 -0.81 16.22 6.69
N PRO A 33 -1.96 16.14 7.39
CA PRO A 33 -2.02 16.35 8.83
C PRO A 33 -1.25 15.28 9.63
N SER A 34 -0.99 15.58 10.91
CA SER A 34 -0.53 14.55 11.86
C SER A 34 -1.55 13.42 11.98
N GLY A 35 -1.06 12.19 12.19
CA GLY A 35 -1.90 10.98 12.26
C GLY A 35 -2.26 10.37 10.90
N TYR A 36 -1.85 10.99 9.79
CA TYR A 36 -1.96 10.41 8.46
C TYR A 36 -0.77 9.52 8.13
N ILE A 37 -1.03 8.49 7.35
CA ILE A 37 -0.03 7.61 6.75
C ILE A 37 -0.19 7.70 5.23
N ALA A 38 0.91 7.86 4.50
CA ALA A 38 0.95 7.72 3.05
C ALA A 38 2.00 6.69 2.65
N TRP A 39 1.53 5.62 2.03
CA TRP A 39 2.34 4.47 1.62
C TRP A 39 2.55 4.49 0.11
N TYR A 40 3.80 4.63 -0.32
CA TYR A 40 4.21 4.54 -1.71
C TYR A 40 4.44 3.08 -2.12
N GLU A 41 3.87 2.67 -3.26
CA GLU A 41 3.99 1.31 -3.81
C GLU A 41 3.69 0.19 -2.80
N LEU A 42 2.58 0.33 -2.05
CA LEU A 42 2.15 -0.73 -1.13
C LEU A 42 1.83 -2.00 -1.90
N THR A 43 2.54 -3.10 -1.59
CA THR A 43 2.25 -4.42 -2.16
C THR A 43 0.90 -4.95 -1.67
N LEU A 44 -0.07 -5.02 -2.56
CA LEU A 44 -1.38 -5.62 -2.31
C LEU A 44 -1.43 -7.03 -2.89
N SER A 45 -0.91 -8.00 -2.15
CA SER A 45 -1.02 -9.40 -2.51
C SER A 45 -2.36 -9.96 -2.02
N PHE A 46 -3.25 -10.30 -2.95
CA PHE A 46 -4.52 -10.95 -2.63
C PHE A 46 -4.75 -12.12 -3.58
N ARG A 47 -4.81 -13.33 -3.01
CA ARG A 47 -4.80 -14.59 -3.77
C ARG A 47 -3.53 -14.69 -4.63
N ALA A 48 -3.64 -15.10 -5.89
CA ALA A 48 -2.52 -15.26 -6.81
C ALA A 48 -2.12 -13.96 -7.56
N ASP A 49 -2.63 -12.80 -7.14
CA ASP A 49 -2.48 -11.54 -7.87
C ASP A 49 -1.95 -10.43 -6.97
N SER A 50 -0.92 -9.73 -7.44
CA SER A 50 -0.30 -8.60 -6.72
C SER A 50 -0.48 -7.30 -7.49
N ARG A 51 -0.79 -6.23 -6.77
CA ARG A 51 -0.87 -4.86 -7.29
C ARG A 51 -0.03 -3.92 -6.43
N TYR A 52 0.38 -2.83 -7.06
CA TYR A 52 1.24 -1.81 -6.47
C TYR A 52 0.62 -0.44 -6.82
N PRO A 53 -0.42 0.02 -6.10
CA PRO A 53 -0.88 1.40 -6.21
C PRO A 53 0.26 2.37 -5.89
N ASP A 54 0.32 3.49 -6.61
CA ASP A 54 1.39 4.49 -6.40
C ASP A 54 1.35 5.06 -4.98
N PHE A 55 0.16 5.42 -4.48
CA PHE A 55 -0.02 5.80 -3.08
C PHE A 55 -1.27 5.23 -2.45
N VAL A 56 -1.15 4.76 -1.20
CA VAL A 56 -2.25 4.44 -0.30
C VAL A 56 -2.18 5.36 0.90
N ILE A 57 -3.18 6.22 1.06
CA ILE A 57 -3.29 7.17 2.17
C ILE A 57 -4.31 6.63 3.17
N ILE A 58 -3.93 6.63 4.45
CA ILE A 58 -4.76 6.25 5.58
C ILE A 58 -4.87 7.48 6.49
N GLY A 59 -6.07 8.01 6.65
CA GLY A 59 -6.32 9.21 7.44
C GLY A 59 -7.54 9.04 8.34
N PRO A 60 -7.53 9.51 9.61
CA PRO A 60 -8.64 9.28 10.54
C PRO A 60 -10.00 9.71 9.97
N ASP A 61 -10.11 10.92 9.44
CA ASP A 61 -11.31 11.48 8.84
C ASP A 61 -11.54 11.03 7.38
N GLN A 62 -10.54 10.39 6.77
CA GLN A 62 -10.56 10.04 5.35
C GLN A 62 -10.78 8.56 5.08
N GLY A 63 -10.55 7.67 6.04
CA GLY A 63 -10.49 6.24 5.75
C GLY A 63 -9.29 5.92 4.85
N ILE A 64 -9.56 5.21 3.75
CA ILE A 64 -8.56 4.86 2.73
C ILE A 64 -8.70 5.77 1.50
N LEU A 65 -7.59 6.25 0.97
CA LEU A 65 -7.54 6.94 -0.31
C LEU A 65 -6.37 6.44 -1.16
N VAL A 66 -6.69 5.88 -2.33
CA VAL A 66 -5.68 5.44 -3.30
C VAL A 66 -5.42 6.53 -4.33
N LEU A 67 -4.15 6.85 -4.60
CA LEU A 67 -3.75 7.70 -5.71
C LEU A 67 -3.02 6.88 -6.77
N GLU A 68 -3.42 7.07 -8.02
CA GLU A 68 -2.66 6.67 -9.20
C GLU A 68 -2.04 7.94 -9.81
N VAL A 69 -0.75 7.93 -10.05
CA VAL A 69 0.04 9.07 -10.54
C VAL A 69 0.55 8.73 -11.94
N LYS A 70 0.34 9.65 -12.87
CA LYS A 70 0.91 9.58 -14.22
C LYS A 70 1.59 10.89 -14.56
N ASP A 71 2.77 10.81 -15.14
CA ASP A 71 3.58 11.95 -15.62
C ASP A 71 3.53 12.07 -17.15
N TRP A 72 2.40 11.68 -17.73
CA TRP A 72 2.19 11.74 -19.18
C TRP A 72 2.29 13.15 -19.72
N VAL A 73 3.01 13.28 -20.84
CA VAL A 73 3.09 14.51 -21.63
C VAL A 73 2.02 14.44 -22.71
N LEU A 74 1.27 15.53 -22.90
CA LEU A 74 0.13 15.55 -23.82
C LEU A 74 0.53 15.19 -25.26
N ASP A 75 1.66 15.70 -25.75
CA ASP A 75 2.17 15.44 -27.10
C ASP A 75 2.53 13.96 -27.34
N ASN A 76 2.69 13.20 -26.26
CA ASN A 76 2.90 11.76 -26.32
C ASN A 76 1.58 11.00 -26.33
N ILE A 77 0.42 11.59 -26.03
CA ILE A 77 -0.87 10.87 -26.07
C ILE A 77 -1.36 10.83 -27.52
N SER A 78 -1.17 9.69 -28.21
CA SER A 78 -1.59 9.53 -29.61
C SER A 78 -3.05 9.08 -29.75
N GLN A 79 -3.59 8.36 -28.76
CA GLN A 79 -4.98 7.92 -28.78
C GLN A 79 -5.53 7.74 -27.36
N VAL A 80 -6.79 8.14 -27.16
CA VAL A 80 -7.57 7.86 -25.96
C VAL A 80 -8.74 6.96 -26.34
N LYS A 81 -8.87 5.82 -25.65
CA LYS A 81 -10.02 4.90 -25.74
C LYS A 81 -10.65 4.78 -24.36
N LYS A 82 -11.86 4.21 -24.30
CA LYS A 82 -12.64 4.05 -23.07
C LYS A 82 -11.87 3.35 -21.92
N THR A 83 -10.91 2.49 -22.21
CA THR A 83 -10.17 1.71 -21.21
C THR A 83 -8.65 1.76 -21.35
N LEU A 84 -8.14 2.57 -22.29
CA LEU A 84 -6.74 2.53 -22.71
C LEU A 84 -6.29 3.88 -23.24
N PHE A 85 -5.07 4.26 -22.87
CA PHE A 85 -4.32 5.34 -23.46
C PHE A 85 -3.19 4.77 -24.32
N VAL A 86 -3.00 5.32 -25.51
CA VAL A 86 -1.85 5.00 -26.36
C VAL A 86 -0.88 6.17 -26.27
N LEU A 87 0.32 5.90 -25.78
CA LEU A 87 1.40 6.85 -25.61
C LEU A 87 2.48 6.59 -26.66
N ARG A 88 2.87 7.61 -27.41
CA ARG A 88 3.99 7.57 -28.34
C ARG A 88 5.27 7.98 -27.62
N THR A 89 6.20 7.05 -27.48
CA THR A 89 7.53 7.29 -26.90
C THR A 89 8.57 7.07 -27.99
N GLY A 90 9.01 8.16 -28.63
CA GLY A 90 9.85 8.09 -29.82
C GLY A 90 9.13 7.40 -30.99
N ARG A 91 9.64 6.25 -31.44
CA ARG A 91 9.03 5.44 -32.51
C ARG A 91 8.09 4.33 -32.00
N ARG A 92 7.94 4.16 -30.68
CA ARG A 92 7.12 3.10 -30.09
C ARG A 92 5.78 3.63 -29.60
N GLU A 93 4.74 2.83 -29.76
CA GLU A 93 3.47 3.01 -29.08
C GLU A 93 3.44 2.13 -27.83
N LEU A 94 3.19 2.75 -26.68
CA LEU A 94 2.97 2.11 -25.40
C LEU A 94 1.48 2.17 -25.09
N LYS A 95 0.89 1.01 -24.81
CA LYS A 95 -0.52 0.90 -24.44
C LYS A 95 -0.62 0.89 -22.92
N GLU A 96 -1.12 1.97 -22.36
CA GLU A 96 -1.34 2.11 -20.92
C GLU A 96 -2.81 1.89 -20.59
N HIS A 97 -3.08 1.19 -19.49
CA HIS A 97 -4.44 1.04 -19.01
C HIS A 97 -4.98 2.38 -18.48
N ASP A 98 -6.30 2.49 -18.45
CA ASP A 98 -6.99 3.62 -17.84
C ASP A 98 -6.59 3.79 -16.36
N PRO A 99 -5.97 4.92 -15.97
CA PRO A 99 -5.52 5.16 -14.60
C PRO A 99 -6.70 5.25 -13.62
N PHE A 100 -7.91 5.61 -14.09
CA PHE A 100 -9.10 5.59 -13.23
C PHE A 100 -9.49 4.18 -12.86
N LYS A 101 -9.47 3.28 -13.84
CA LYS A 101 -9.72 1.87 -13.60
C LYS A 101 -8.65 1.29 -12.67
N GLN A 102 -7.38 1.63 -12.85
CA GLN A 102 -6.29 1.19 -11.96
C GLN A 102 -6.52 1.65 -10.52
N ALA A 103 -6.76 2.95 -10.30
CA ALA A 103 -7.01 3.51 -8.97
C ALA A 103 -8.25 2.88 -8.30
N ARG A 104 -9.33 2.70 -9.07
CA ARG A 104 -10.57 2.05 -8.60
C ARG A 104 -10.33 0.58 -8.23
N ASP A 105 -9.68 -0.19 -9.10
CA ASP A 105 -9.43 -1.61 -8.87
C ASP A 105 -8.51 -1.82 -7.66
N ASN A 106 -7.53 -0.93 -7.46
CA ASN A 106 -6.64 -0.96 -6.30
C ASN A 106 -7.40 -0.69 -5.00
N VAL A 107 -8.26 0.35 -4.94
CA VAL A 107 -9.03 0.61 -3.71
C VAL A 107 -10.05 -0.49 -3.41
N LEU A 108 -10.66 -1.08 -4.43
CA LEU A 108 -11.57 -2.22 -4.25
C LEU A 108 -10.82 -3.46 -3.75
N ARG A 109 -9.60 -3.70 -4.20
CA ARG A 109 -8.75 -4.78 -3.67
C ARG A 109 -8.39 -4.55 -2.19
N ILE A 110 -8.05 -3.31 -1.81
CA ILE A 110 -7.83 -2.96 -0.39
C ILE A 110 -9.09 -3.24 0.42
N LYS A 111 -10.26 -2.84 -0.07
CA LYS A 111 -11.55 -3.14 0.56
C LYS A 111 -11.73 -4.65 0.76
N ASP A 112 -11.49 -5.46 -0.26
CA ASP A 112 -11.66 -6.92 -0.18
C ASP A 112 -10.69 -7.56 0.83
N ILE A 113 -9.43 -7.11 0.87
CA ILE A 113 -8.43 -7.54 1.87
C ILE A 113 -8.94 -7.24 3.29
N LEU A 114 -9.36 -5.98 3.52
CA LEU A 114 -9.81 -5.49 4.82
C LEU A 114 -11.10 -6.17 5.27
N GLU A 115 -12.08 -6.38 4.38
CA GLU A 115 -13.32 -7.07 4.73
C GLU A 115 -13.12 -8.56 5.00
N THR A 116 -12.19 -9.19 4.29
CA THR A 116 -11.83 -10.61 4.50
C THR A 116 -11.16 -10.84 5.86
N SER A 117 -10.49 -9.83 6.42
CA SER A 117 -9.87 -9.92 7.76
C SER A 117 -10.88 -10.21 8.87
N ARG A 118 -12.15 -9.80 8.69
CA ARG A 118 -13.22 -9.85 9.70
C ARG A 118 -12.86 -9.15 11.03
N ASP A 119 -11.86 -8.25 11.02
CA ASP A 119 -11.45 -7.52 12.21
C ASP A 119 -12.55 -6.54 12.67
N PRO A 120 -13.03 -6.60 13.93
CA PRO A 120 -14.13 -5.77 14.41
C PRO A 120 -13.82 -4.28 14.47
N ALA A 121 -12.54 -3.87 14.44
CA ALA A 121 -12.14 -2.48 14.28
C ALA A 121 -12.39 -1.99 12.85
N VAL A 122 -12.28 -2.88 11.87
CA VAL A 122 -12.34 -2.54 10.44
C VAL A 122 -13.73 -2.72 9.85
N VAL A 123 -14.44 -3.79 10.23
CA VAL A 123 -15.76 -4.12 9.67
C VAL A 123 -16.88 -4.01 10.70
N HIS A 124 -18.09 -3.74 10.23
CA HIS A 124 -19.29 -3.88 11.06
C HIS A 124 -19.48 -5.36 11.45
N GLU A 125 -19.57 -5.61 12.75
CA GLU A 125 -19.69 -6.98 13.28
C GLU A 125 -21.13 -7.52 13.14
N PHE A 126 -22.12 -6.63 13.29
CA PHE A 126 -23.54 -6.93 13.25
C PHE A 126 -24.32 -5.85 12.49
N GLY A 127 -25.59 -6.15 12.19
CA GLY A 127 -26.53 -5.22 11.58
C GLY A 127 -26.50 -5.21 10.04
N PRO A 128 -27.19 -4.25 9.40
CA PRO A 128 -27.41 -4.24 7.95
C PRO A 128 -26.13 -4.07 7.11
N HIS A 129 -25.04 -3.60 7.72
CA HIS A 129 -23.74 -3.42 7.08
C HIS A 129 -22.73 -4.51 7.48
N GLN A 130 -23.17 -5.61 8.10
CA GLN A 130 -22.29 -6.67 8.58
C GLN A 130 -21.27 -7.12 7.52
N GLY A 131 -19.99 -7.15 7.91
CA GLY A 131 -18.86 -7.50 7.05
C GLY A 131 -18.39 -6.38 6.11
N GLN A 132 -19.06 -5.23 6.05
CA GLN A 132 -18.62 -4.06 5.29
C GLN A 132 -17.72 -3.16 6.14
N LEU A 133 -16.86 -2.38 5.48
CA LEU A 133 -15.98 -1.41 6.15
C LEU A 133 -16.75 -0.35 6.95
N ARG A 134 -16.20 0.03 8.11
CA ARG A 134 -16.74 1.09 8.98
C ARG A 134 -16.35 2.51 8.56
N PHE A 135 -15.55 2.65 7.51
CA PHE A 135 -14.95 3.91 7.09
C PHE A 135 -14.95 4.01 5.56
N PRO A 136 -14.80 5.22 5.02
CA PRO A 136 -14.84 5.41 3.58
C PRO A 136 -13.56 4.89 2.91
N TYR A 137 -13.69 4.55 1.64
CA TYR A 137 -12.58 4.26 0.76
C TYR A 137 -12.78 4.99 -0.57
N ARG A 138 -11.75 5.70 -1.03
CA ARG A 138 -11.78 6.57 -2.21
C ARG A 138 -10.57 6.33 -3.09
N HIS A 139 -10.64 6.85 -4.31
CA HIS A 139 -9.52 6.84 -5.23
C HIS A 139 -9.48 8.17 -6.01
N ALA A 140 -8.29 8.56 -6.46
CA ALA A 140 -8.09 9.71 -7.32
C ALA A 140 -6.92 9.46 -8.28
N VAL A 141 -6.89 10.22 -9.38
CA VAL A 141 -5.80 10.19 -10.35
C VAL A 141 -5.09 11.53 -10.36
N VAL A 142 -3.77 11.50 -10.43
CA VAL A 142 -2.92 12.70 -10.53
C VAL A 142 -2.18 12.68 -11.87
N LEU A 143 -2.52 13.60 -12.77
CA LEU A 143 -1.85 13.79 -14.06
C LEU A 143 -0.88 14.97 -13.96
N THR A 144 0.35 14.67 -13.54
CA THR A 144 1.29 15.67 -13.00
C THR A 144 1.81 16.68 -14.02
N ASN A 145 1.76 16.32 -15.31
CA ASN A 145 2.26 17.13 -16.42
C ASN A 145 1.16 17.78 -17.27
N LEU A 146 -0.11 17.39 -17.10
CA LEU A 146 -1.23 17.90 -17.90
C LEU A 146 -1.92 19.08 -17.22
N THR A 147 -2.12 20.18 -17.94
CA THR A 147 -2.89 21.34 -17.46
C THR A 147 -4.33 21.27 -17.97
N ARG A 148 -5.26 21.96 -17.30
CA ARG A 148 -6.65 22.14 -17.77
C ARG A 148 -6.69 22.77 -19.15
N THR A 149 -5.83 23.76 -19.39
CA THR A 149 -5.74 24.47 -20.68
C THR A 149 -5.27 23.57 -21.81
N ALA A 150 -4.39 22.60 -21.54
CA ALA A 150 -3.92 21.64 -22.53
C ALA A 150 -4.98 20.58 -22.80
N ILE A 151 -5.62 20.04 -21.77
CA ILE A 151 -6.71 19.07 -21.88
C ILE A 151 -7.91 19.64 -22.63
N ALA A 152 -8.28 20.90 -22.40
CA ALA A 152 -9.38 21.57 -23.08
C ALA A 152 -9.25 21.60 -24.61
N LYS A 153 -8.02 21.48 -25.14
CA LYS A 153 -7.75 21.45 -26.59
C LYS A 153 -7.90 20.07 -27.21
N VAL A 154 -8.04 19.01 -26.40
CA VAL A 154 -8.16 17.64 -26.88
C VAL A 154 -9.63 17.23 -26.93
N ASN A 155 -10.13 16.98 -28.13
CA ASN A 155 -11.53 16.62 -28.32
C ASN A 155 -11.93 15.38 -27.50
N GLY A 156 -13.02 15.49 -26.73
CA GLY A 156 -13.58 14.41 -25.92
C GLY A 156 -12.86 14.16 -24.58
N LEU A 157 -11.61 14.59 -24.40
CA LEU A 157 -10.86 14.35 -23.16
C LEU A 157 -11.45 15.10 -21.95
N PRO A 158 -11.85 16.38 -22.04
CA PRO A 158 -12.52 17.07 -20.93
C PRO A 158 -13.78 16.33 -20.45
N GLN A 159 -14.61 15.84 -21.37
CA GLN A 159 -15.84 15.11 -21.06
C GLN A 159 -15.55 13.75 -20.43
N MET A 160 -14.48 13.07 -20.86
CA MET A 160 -14.06 11.81 -20.25
C MET A 160 -13.58 11.97 -18.81
N LEU A 161 -13.01 13.13 -18.47
CA LEU A 161 -12.52 13.43 -17.12
C LEU A 161 -13.59 14.08 -16.25
N GLU A 162 -14.74 14.44 -16.82
CA GLU A 162 -15.83 15.09 -16.12
C GLU A 162 -16.36 14.17 -15.01
N ASN A 163 -16.59 14.75 -13.82
CA ASN A 163 -17.03 14.04 -12.61
C ASN A 163 -16.08 12.97 -12.06
N LEU A 164 -14.86 12.85 -12.59
CA LEU A 164 -13.83 11.98 -12.04
C LEU A 164 -12.95 12.75 -11.04
N PRO A 165 -12.46 12.10 -9.96
CA PRO A 165 -11.54 12.71 -9.00
C PRO A 165 -10.13 12.84 -9.61
N VAL A 166 -9.93 13.87 -10.45
CA VAL A 166 -8.69 14.15 -11.19
C VAL A 166 -8.01 15.40 -10.66
N PHE A 167 -6.73 15.26 -10.38
CA PHE A 167 -5.84 16.37 -10.09
C PHE A 167 -4.85 16.55 -11.23
N LEU A 168 -4.86 17.74 -11.81
CA LEU A 168 -4.03 18.14 -12.92
C LEU A 168 -2.83 18.93 -12.41
N ARG A 169 -1.87 19.24 -13.29
CA ARG A 169 -0.67 20.02 -12.98
C ARG A 169 -1.00 21.32 -12.24
N ASP A 170 -2.07 21.99 -12.63
CA ASP A 170 -2.53 23.26 -12.04
C ASP A 170 -3.03 23.10 -10.59
N ASP A 171 -3.35 21.88 -10.16
CA ASP A 171 -3.81 21.57 -8.80
C ASP A 171 -2.67 21.27 -7.84
N LEU A 172 -1.47 20.99 -8.35
CA LEU A 172 -0.31 20.52 -7.59
C LEU A 172 0.47 21.65 -6.92
N GLY A 173 -0.23 22.42 -6.10
CA GLY A 173 0.29 23.51 -5.27
C GLY A 173 -0.07 23.36 -3.78
N GLU A 174 -0.18 24.47 -3.07
CA GLU A 174 -0.40 24.53 -1.61
C GLU A 174 -1.73 23.94 -1.16
N THR A 175 -2.76 23.99 -2.02
CA THR A 175 -4.10 23.48 -1.71
C THR A 175 -4.33 22.05 -2.18
N PHE A 176 -3.32 21.39 -2.74
CA PHE A 176 -3.46 20.06 -3.35
C PHE A 176 -4.04 19.05 -2.35
N VAL A 177 -3.37 18.88 -1.21
CA VAL A 177 -3.80 17.90 -0.21
C VAL A 177 -5.15 18.29 0.38
N LYS A 178 -5.40 19.56 0.69
CA LYS A 178 -6.72 19.99 1.17
C LYS A 178 -7.84 19.55 0.23
N ARG A 179 -7.71 19.81 -1.07
CA ARG A 179 -8.71 19.42 -2.07
C ARG A 179 -8.83 17.90 -2.23
N LEU A 180 -7.73 17.18 -2.03
CA LEU A 180 -7.71 15.72 -2.02
C LEU A 180 -8.50 15.15 -0.83
N LEU A 181 -8.39 15.78 0.35
CA LEU A 181 -9.12 15.39 1.56
C LEU A 181 -10.60 15.86 1.53
N ASP A 182 -10.92 16.88 0.74
CA ASP A 182 -12.29 17.38 0.55
C ASP A 182 -13.12 16.50 -0.41
N LEU A 183 -12.58 15.39 -0.93
CA LEU A 183 -13.32 14.47 -1.80
C LEU A 183 -14.57 13.91 -1.09
N PRO A 184 -15.75 13.89 -1.74
CA PRO A 184 -17.02 13.55 -1.09
C PRO A 184 -17.01 12.19 -0.38
N SER A 185 -17.54 12.19 0.86
CA SER A 185 -17.70 10.99 1.68
C SER A 185 -19.12 10.91 2.25
N LYS A 186 -19.67 9.68 2.30
CA LYS A 186 -20.93 9.42 3.01
C LYS A 186 -20.73 9.20 4.52
N PHE A 187 -19.49 9.00 4.95
CA PHE A 187 -19.13 8.76 6.35
C PHE A 187 -18.84 10.09 7.04
N LYS A 188 -19.39 10.26 8.24
CA LYS A 188 -19.31 11.51 9.00
C LYS A 188 -18.42 11.42 10.24
N ALA A 189 -18.09 10.21 10.70
CA ALA A 189 -17.29 9.98 11.89
C ALA A 189 -15.85 9.60 11.49
N PRO A 190 -14.83 10.19 12.15
CA PRO A 190 -13.46 9.78 11.95
C PRO A 190 -13.20 8.40 12.57
N MET A 191 -12.22 7.69 12.01
CA MET A 191 -11.65 6.48 12.57
C MET A 191 -10.89 6.79 13.86
N SER A 192 -10.99 5.87 14.82
CA SER A 192 -10.13 5.86 16.00
C SER A 192 -8.70 5.41 15.67
N ALA A 193 -7.75 5.72 16.56
CA ALA A 193 -6.36 5.29 16.41
C ALA A 193 -6.22 3.76 16.28
N SER A 194 -7.01 3.00 17.04
CA SER A 194 -7.03 1.53 16.94
C SER A 194 -7.50 1.02 15.59
N GLN A 195 -8.41 1.75 14.91
CA GLN A 195 -8.84 1.39 13.56
C GLN A 195 -7.74 1.66 12.53
N VAL A 196 -7.04 2.80 12.65
CA VAL A 196 -5.87 3.11 11.81
C VAL A 196 -4.77 2.05 11.98
N ASP A 197 -4.48 1.66 13.22
CA ASP A 197 -3.51 0.62 13.52
C ASP A 197 -3.94 -0.77 13.00
N ALA A 198 -5.21 -1.14 13.12
CA ALA A 198 -5.72 -2.39 12.58
C ALA A 198 -5.59 -2.44 11.05
N ILE A 199 -5.95 -1.36 10.35
CA ILE A 199 -5.75 -1.24 8.90
C ILE A 199 -4.27 -1.42 8.55
N ARG A 200 -3.37 -0.71 9.25
CA ARG A 200 -1.93 -0.79 9.02
C ARG A 200 -1.43 -2.22 9.18
N TRP A 201 -1.86 -2.90 10.24
CA TRP A 201 -1.49 -4.30 10.52
C TRP A 201 -1.99 -5.27 9.46
N ILE A 202 -3.22 -5.12 8.99
CA ILE A 202 -3.81 -6.01 7.99
C ILE A 202 -3.15 -5.81 6.62
N LEU A 203 -2.93 -4.55 6.21
CA LEU A 203 -2.33 -4.24 4.91
C LEU A 203 -0.83 -4.52 4.87
N TYR A 204 -0.17 -4.48 6.02
CA TYR A 204 1.24 -4.80 6.15
C TYR A 204 1.54 -5.33 7.55
N PRO A 205 1.53 -6.67 7.73
CA PRO A 205 1.87 -7.27 9.00
C PRO A 205 3.36 -7.02 9.29
N GLU A 206 3.65 -6.07 10.17
CA GLU A 206 4.99 -5.87 10.70
C GLU A 206 5.41 -7.11 11.48
N VAL A 207 6.50 -7.77 11.08
CA VAL A 207 7.11 -8.82 11.91
C VAL A 207 7.70 -8.14 13.15
N ARG A 208 6.93 -8.09 14.23
CA ARG A 208 7.45 -7.71 15.55
C ARG A 208 8.26 -8.88 16.08
N ILE A 209 9.58 -8.79 15.96
CA ILE A 209 10.46 -9.65 16.74
C ILE A 209 10.37 -9.14 18.17
N GLU A 210 9.51 -9.76 19.00
CA GLU A 210 9.59 -9.58 20.44
C GLU A 210 10.95 -10.11 20.89
N ASN A 211 11.92 -9.21 21.06
CA ASN A 211 13.09 -9.47 21.89
C ASN A 211 12.60 -9.53 23.34
N ARG A 212 11.87 -10.59 23.70
CA ARG A 212 11.82 -11.01 25.10
C ARG A 212 13.27 -11.29 25.47
N PRO A 213 13.83 -10.70 26.55
CA PRO A 213 15.06 -11.23 27.11
C PRO A 213 14.75 -12.69 27.47
N GLY A 214 15.19 -13.59 26.59
CA GLY A 214 15.03 -15.02 26.80
C GLY A 214 15.64 -15.33 28.15
N LYS A 215 14.91 -16.10 28.97
CA LYS A 215 15.55 -17.03 29.89
C LYS A 215 16.74 -17.61 29.14
N VAL A 216 17.95 -17.34 29.64
CA VAL A 216 19.16 -17.97 29.15
C VAL A 216 18.87 -19.46 29.17
N LEU A 217 18.70 -20.07 28.00
CA LEU A 217 18.76 -21.51 27.88
C LEU A 217 20.20 -21.83 28.28
N ASP A 218 20.38 -22.45 29.44
CA ASP A 218 21.69 -22.86 29.91
C ASP A 218 22.24 -23.91 28.94
N LEU A 219 23.08 -23.46 28.00
CA LEU A 219 23.77 -24.29 27.01
C LEU A 219 24.78 -25.27 27.65
N ARG A 220 24.80 -25.41 28.98
CA ARG A 220 25.63 -26.39 29.69
C ARG A 220 24.98 -27.78 29.82
N GLN A 221 23.70 -27.97 29.52
CA GLN A 221 23.10 -29.32 29.57
C GLN A 221 23.18 -30.15 28.29
N ASP A 222 23.60 -29.57 27.15
CA ASP A 222 23.72 -30.32 25.88
C ASP A 222 25.06 -31.05 25.67
N ARG A 223 26.05 -30.80 26.55
CA ARG A 223 27.33 -31.55 26.53
C ARG A 223 27.25 -32.90 27.23
N ALA A 224 26.30 -33.11 28.15
CA ALA A 224 26.15 -34.38 28.85
C ALA A 224 25.41 -35.43 28.01
N VAL A 225 24.45 -35.02 27.17
CA VAL A 225 23.65 -35.95 26.35
C VAL A 225 24.47 -36.46 25.14
N LYS A 226 25.32 -35.61 24.55
CA LYS A 226 26.17 -36.01 23.41
C LYS A 226 27.27 -37.01 23.76
N ASN A 227 27.80 -36.97 24.98
CA ASN A 227 28.86 -37.91 25.39
C ASN A 227 28.30 -39.30 25.77
N HIS A 228 27.07 -39.37 26.28
CA HIS A 228 26.48 -40.67 26.66
C HIS A 228 26.07 -41.50 25.43
N LEU A 229 25.56 -40.83 24.39
CA LEU A 229 25.17 -41.49 23.13
C LEU A 229 26.38 -41.98 22.30
N SER A 230 27.55 -41.34 22.44
CA SER A 230 28.79 -41.82 21.80
C SER A 230 29.41 -43.02 22.51
N GLU A 231 29.35 -43.09 23.85
CA GLU A 231 29.89 -44.22 24.62
C GLU A 231 29.03 -45.51 24.47
N GLU A 232 27.71 -45.38 24.36
CA GLU A 232 26.83 -46.53 24.10
C GLU A 232 26.97 -47.08 22.67
N ALA A 233 27.21 -46.21 21.69
CA ALA A 233 27.43 -46.61 20.29
C ALA A 233 28.79 -47.31 20.08
N GLU A 234 29.85 -46.89 20.79
CA GLU A 234 31.16 -47.55 20.74
C GLU A 234 31.17 -48.92 21.46
N ARG A 235 30.39 -49.09 22.54
CA ARG A 235 30.20 -50.41 23.18
C ARG A 235 29.44 -51.42 22.32
N ALA A 236 28.59 -50.96 21.41
CA ALA A 236 27.80 -51.83 20.54
C ALA A 236 28.55 -52.33 19.30
N LEU A 237 29.72 -51.76 18.98
CA LEU A 237 30.47 -52.02 17.74
C LEU A 237 31.89 -52.62 17.94
N GLY A 238 32.30 -52.92 19.16
CA GLY A 238 33.60 -53.55 19.45
C GLY A 238 33.51 -54.78 20.35
N ASP A 239 33.33 -55.97 19.77
CA ASP A 239 34.40 -56.99 19.68
C ASP A 239 33.86 -58.30 19.06
N PRO A 240 34.30 -58.69 17.84
CA PRO A 240 34.04 -59.99 17.26
C PRO A 240 35.06 -61.02 17.76
N LEU A 241 34.58 -62.24 18.06
CA LEU A 241 35.33 -63.47 18.41
C LEU A 241 35.64 -63.70 19.90
N THR A 242 34.67 -64.29 20.60
CA THR A 242 34.98 -65.39 21.53
C THR A 242 33.78 -66.30 21.71
N ARG A 243 33.80 -67.46 21.03
CA ARG A 243 33.38 -68.78 21.56
C ARG A 243 33.54 -69.83 20.47
N LEU A 244 34.67 -70.53 20.56
CA LEU A 244 34.87 -71.87 20.01
C LEU A 244 35.04 -72.77 21.24
N VAL A 245 33.95 -73.41 21.69
CA VAL A 245 33.89 -74.75 22.29
C VAL A 245 32.47 -75.27 22.07
#